data_AF-A0A2W5YEP8-F1
#
_entry.id   AF-A0A2W5YEP8-F1
#
_cell.length_a   1.000
_cell.length_b   1.000
_cell.length_c   1.000
_cell.angle_alpha   90.00
_cell.angle_beta   90.00
_cell.angle_gamma   90.00
#
_symmetry.space_group_name_H-M   'P 1'
#
loop_
_entity.id
_entity.type
_entity.pdbx_description
1 polymer ?
#
loop_
_entity_poly.entity_id
_entity_poly.type
_entity_poly.pdbx_seq_one_letter_code
_entity_poly.pdbx_strand_id
1 'polypeptide(L)' 'MQRTKMPRDANQRAKMVVDLATGQRSPEPQKVKDPAAIARGHKGGLIGGHARAVKMTAIERSESASKAAKARWERAREA' A
#
# COMPACT_ATOMS: atom_id res chain seq x y z
N MET A 1 0.65 -8.57 -9.63
CA MET A 1 0.65 -9.89 -8.94
C MET A 1 0.73 -9.64 -7.45
N GLN A 2 -0.27 -10.06 -6.68
CA GLN A 2 -0.20 -9.94 -5.21
C GLN A 2 0.80 -10.99 -4.72
N ARG A 3 1.89 -10.53 -4.10
CA ARG A 3 2.95 -11.40 -3.58
C ARG A 3 2.55 -11.88 -2.18
N THR A 4 2.77 -13.17 -1.91
CA THR A 4 2.66 -13.72 -0.55
C THR A 4 3.53 -12.87 0.39
N LYS A 5 2.97 -12.42 1.51
CA LYS A 5 3.69 -11.57 2.45
C LYS A 5 4.76 -12.40 3.16
N MET A 6 6.02 -12.15 2.85
CA MET A 6 7.14 -12.85 3.49
C MET A 6 7.44 -12.24 4.87
N PRO A 7 7.82 -13.06 5.87
CA PRO A 7 8.36 -12.60 7.14
C PRO A 7 9.56 -11.68 6.95
N ARG A 8 9.78 -10.75 7.90
CA ARG A 8 10.94 -9.85 7.89
C ARG A 8 12.21 -10.53 8.36
N ASP A 9 12.09 -11.38 9.39
CA ASP A 9 13.19 -12.19 9.90
C ASP A 9 13.75 -13.14 8.83
N ALA A 10 15.09 -13.28 8.83
CA ALA A 10 15.79 -14.03 7.80
C ALA A 10 15.54 -15.54 7.91
N ASN A 11 15.54 -16.09 9.13
CA ASN A 11 15.37 -17.52 9.37
C ASN A 11 13.94 -17.96 9.04
N GLN A 12 12.94 -17.19 9.49
CA GLN A 12 11.54 -17.40 9.15
C GLN A 12 11.30 -17.32 7.64
N ARG A 13 11.96 -16.38 6.96
CA ARG A 13 11.86 -16.25 5.51
C ARG A 13 12.48 -17.45 4.80
N ALA A 14 13.66 -17.90 5.21
CA ALA A 14 14.32 -19.07 4.65
C ALA A 14 13.43 -20.32 4.79
N LYS A 15 12.84 -20.55 5.97
CA LYS A 15 11.90 -21.65 6.19
C LYS A 15 10.69 -21.56 5.27
N MET A 16 10.06 -20.38 5.18
CA MET A 16 8.88 -20.19 4.32
C MET A 16 9.19 -20.45 2.85
N VAL A 17 10.39 -20.08 2.35
CA VAL A 17 10.80 -20.37 0.97
C VAL A 17 10.91 -21.88 0.74
N VAL A 18 11.57 -22.61 1.66
CA VAL A 18 11.69 -24.07 1.56
C VAL A 18 10.31 -24.73 1.57
N ASP A 19 9.40 -24.27 2.44
CA ASP A 19 8.07 -24.86 2.57
C ASP A 19 7.22 -24.66 1.31
N LEU A 20 7.33 -23.48 0.69
CA LEU A 20 6.67 -23.19 -0.58
C LEU A 20 7.26 -24.01 -1.73
N ALA A 21 8.59 -24.18 -1.78
CA ALA A 21 9.28 -24.91 -2.84
C ALA A 21 9.07 -26.43 -2.75
N THR A 22 8.93 -26.95 -1.54
CA THR A 22 8.72 -28.38 -1.27
C THR A 22 7.24 -28.78 -1.20
N GLY A 23 6.32 -27.82 -1.33
CA GLY A 23 4.88 -28.06 -1.28
C GLY A 23 4.34 -28.33 0.14
N GLN A 24 5.16 -28.19 1.18
CA GLN A 24 4.71 -28.24 2.58
C GLN A 24 3.77 -27.08 2.93
N ARG A 25 3.84 -25.99 2.17
CA ARG A 25 2.94 -24.84 2.26
C ARG A 25 2.49 -24.40 0.88
N SER A 26 1.20 -24.15 0.72
CA SER A 26 0.65 -23.54 -0.49
C SER A 26 0.69 -22.01 -0.43
N PRO A 27 0.86 -21.32 -1.57
CA PRO A 27 0.68 -19.87 -1.64
C PRO A 27 -0.70 -19.46 -1.14
N GLU A 28 -0.79 -18.34 -0.43
CA GLU A 28 -2.08 -17.79 -0.04
C GLU A 28 -2.89 -17.41 -1.29
N PRO A 29 -4.20 -17.67 -1.31
CA PRO A 29 -5.04 -17.30 -2.43
C PRO A 29 -4.98 -15.78 -2.65
N GLN A 30 -4.71 -15.37 -3.88
CA GLN A 30 -4.66 -13.95 -4.20
C GLN A 30 -6.06 -13.34 -3.99
N LYS A 31 -6.16 -12.29 -3.19
CA LYS A 31 -7.38 -11.46 -3.15
C LYS A 31 -7.53 -10.77 -4.50
N VAL A 32 -8.35 -11.35 -5.38
CA VAL A 32 -8.74 -10.73 -6.63
C VAL A 32 -9.70 -9.60 -6.31
N LYS A 33 -9.28 -8.37 -6.60
CA LYS A 33 -10.15 -7.21 -6.52
C LYS A 33 -10.96 -7.13 -7.82
N ASP A 34 -12.24 -6.75 -7.73
CA ASP A 34 -13.07 -6.48 -8.90
C ASP A 34 -12.40 -5.39 -9.79
N PRO A 35 -12.05 -5.70 -11.04
CA PRO A 35 -11.44 -4.73 -11.96
C PRO A 35 -12.29 -3.48 -12.17
N ALA A 36 -13.62 -3.62 -12.19
CA ALA A 36 -14.54 -2.50 -12.36
C ALA A 36 -14.53 -1.57 -11.13
N ALA A 37 -14.38 -2.13 -9.94
CA ALA A 37 -14.24 -1.36 -8.70
C ALA A 37 -12.91 -0.60 -8.66
N ILE A 38 -11.80 -1.21 -9.10
CA ILE A 38 -10.50 -0.54 -9.22
C ILE A 38 -10.58 0.65 -10.18
N ALA A 39 -11.15 0.42 -11.37
CA ALA A 39 -11.27 1.46 -12.40
C ALA A 39 -12.12 2.65 -11.90
N ARG A 40 -13.25 2.38 -11.22
CA ARG A 40 -14.08 3.42 -10.60
C ARG A 40 -13.33 4.20 -9.52
N GLY A 41 -12.65 3.50 -8.60
CA GLY A 41 -11.90 4.13 -7.52
C GLY A 41 -10.79 5.04 -8.04
N HIS A 42 -10.06 4.59 -9.07
CA HIS A 42 -9.03 5.39 -9.73
C HIS A 42 -9.61 6.65 -10.38
N LYS A 43 -10.70 6.52 -11.15
CA LYS A 43 -11.37 7.66 -11.79
C LYS A 43 -11.84 8.69 -10.74
N GLY A 44 -12.42 8.24 -9.64
CA GLY A 44 -12.84 9.10 -8.53
C GLY A 44 -11.66 9.79 -7.84
N GLY A 45 -10.55 9.08 -7.60
CA GLY A 45 -9.36 9.62 -6.97
C GLY A 45 -8.69 10.74 -7.77
N LEU A 46 -8.60 10.58 -9.10
CA LEU A 46 -8.04 11.60 -9.99
C LEU A 46 -8.82 12.92 -9.92
N ILE A 47 -10.15 12.84 -9.88
CA ILE A 47 -11.02 14.02 -9.80
C ILE A 47 -11.03 14.60 -8.38
N GLY A 48 -11.16 13.75 -7.36
CA GLY A 48 -11.33 14.16 -5.97
C GLY A 48 -10.11 14.90 -5.40
N GLY A 49 -8.90 14.47 -5.75
CA GLY A 49 -7.67 15.14 -5.30
C GLY A 49 -7.57 16.57 -5.83
N HIS A 50 -7.82 16.77 -7.12
CA HIS A 50 -7.83 18.09 -7.74
C HIS A 50 -8.95 18.97 -7.18
N ALA A 51 -10.17 18.45 -7.10
CA ALA A 51 -11.32 19.17 -6.55
C ALA A 51 -11.08 19.62 -5.10
N ARG A 52 -10.41 18.81 -4.28
CA ARG A 52 -9.99 19.20 -2.92
C ARG A 52 -8.94 20.31 -2.96
N ALA A 53 -7.93 20.20 -3.83
CA ALA A 53 -6.82 21.14 -3.90
C ALA A 53 -7.24 22.54 -4.39
N VAL A 54 -8.27 22.64 -5.24
CA VAL A 54 -8.85 23.92 -5.70
C VAL A 54 -9.55 24.67 -4.56
N LYS A 55 -10.15 23.93 -3.61
CA LYS A 55 -10.84 24.52 -2.45
C LYS A 55 -9.90 24.98 -1.33
N MET A 56 -8.60 24.76 -1.47
CA MET A 56 -7.60 25.09 -0.45
C MET A 56 -6.79 26.32 -0.84
N THR A 57 -6.48 27.15 0.15
CA THR A 57 -5.50 28.23 0.04
C THR A 57 -4.07 27.68 -0.09
N ALA A 58 -3.13 28.53 -0.49
CA ALA A 58 -1.73 28.13 -0.64
C ALA A 58 -1.11 27.62 0.69
N ILE A 59 -1.49 28.22 1.82
CA ILE A 59 -1.03 27.84 3.16
C ILE A 59 -1.56 26.46 3.54
N GLU A 60 -2.87 26.24 3.43
CA GLU A 60 -3.50 24.96 3.77
C GLU A 60 -2.95 23.80 2.92
N ARG A 61 -2.64 24.05 1.64
CA ARG A 61 -1.98 23.05 0.79
C ARG A 61 -0.59 22.69 1.32
N SER A 62 0.21 23.69 1.70
CA SER A 62 1.55 23.49 2.25
C SER A 62 1.51 22.72 3.57
N GLU A 63 0.60 23.09 4.48
CA GLU A 63 0.40 22.40 5.75
C GLU A 63 -0.04 20.95 5.56
N SER A 64 -0.99 20.71 4.64
CA SER A 64 -1.43 19.36 4.28
C SER A 64 -0.29 18.51 3.74
N ALA A 65 0.61 19.09 2.92
CA ALA A 65 1.78 18.39 2.39
C ALA A 65 2.82 18.08 3.48
N SER A 66 3.10 19.05 4.37
CA SER A 66 4.01 18.88 5.51
C SER A 66 3.52 17.78 6.45
N LYS A 67 2.22 17.75 6.77
CA LYS A 67 1.60 16.70 7.59
C LYS A 67 1.73 15.32 6.94
N ALA A 68 1.48 15.22 5.64
CA ALA A 68 1.64 13.98 4.89
C ALA A 68 3.10 13.48 4.89
N ALA A 69 4.06 14.39 4.74
CA ALA A 69 5.48 14.05 4.80
C ALA A 69 5.88 13.51 6.19
N LYS A 70 5.50 14.20 7.27
CA LYS A 70 5.78 13.75 8.66
C LYS A 70 5.23 12.34 8.90
N ALA A 71 3.97 12.08 8.55
CA ALA A 71 3.35 10.77 8.71
C ALA A 71 4.10 9.66 7.94
N ARG A 72 4.61 9.96 6.74
CA ARG A 72 5.45 9.02 5.97
C ARG A 72 6.74 8.68 6.71
N TRP A 73 7.44 9.68 7.25
CA TRP A 73 8.71 9.49 7.95
C TRP A 73 8.54 8.79 9.30
N GLU A 74 7.46 9.08 10.04
CA GLU A 74 7.13 8.37 11.28
C GLU A 74 6.91 6.88 11.04
N ARG A 75 6.14 6.52 10.01
CA ARG A 75 5.97 5.11 9.64
C ARG A 75 7.25 4.41 9.25
N ALA A 76 8.21 5.13 8.65
CA ALA A 76 9.51 4.55 8.34
C ALA A 76 10.37 4.32 9.59
N ARG A 77 10.14 5.07 10.68
CA ARG A 77 10.82 4.88 11.98
C ARG A 77 10.22 3.74 12.80
N GLU A 78 8.92 3.49 12.66
CA GLU A 78 8.21 2.41 13.37
C GLU A 78 8.31 1.04 12.68
N ALA A 79 8.63 1.03 11.38
CA ALA A 79 8.65 -0.16 10.53
C ALA A 79 9.99 -0.88 10.54
#